data_AF-A0A453AY04-F1
#
_entry.id   AF-A0A453AY04-F1
#
_cell.length_a   1.000
_cell.length_b   1.000
_cell.length_c   1.000
_cell.angle_alpha   90.00
_cell.angle_beta   90.00
_cell.angle_gamma   90.00
#
_symmetry.space_group_name_H-M   'P 1'
#
loop_
_entity.id
_entity.type
_entity.pdbx_description
1 polymer ?
#
loop_
_entity_poly.entity_id
_entity_poly.type
_entity_poly.pdbx_seq_one_letter_code
_entity_poly.pdbx_strand_id
1 'polypeptide(L)'
;MIISAGVLTISNLLFCRGGKYSEEDAKVVMLQILSVVSFCHLQGVVHRDLKPENFLFSSKEENSPLKVIDFGLSDFVKPDERLNDIVGSAYYVAPEVLHRSYGTEGDMWSIGVIAYILLCGSRPFWARTESGIFRAVLKAEPSFDEAPWPTLSAEAKDFVKRLLNKDYRKRMTASQAL
;
A
#
# COMPACT_ATOMS: atom_id res chain seq x y z
N MET A 1 1.65 -15.96 18.48
CA MET A 1 2.22 -14.67 18.93
C MET A 1 1.05 -13.84 19.43
N ILE A 2 0.86 -13.74 20.74
CA ILE A 2 -0.31 -13.07 21.34
C ILE A 2 -0.02 -11.56 21.26
N ILE A 3 -0.81 -10.83 20.45
CA ILE A 3 -0.66 -9.39 20.28
C ILE A 3 -1.32 -8.70 21.47
N SER A 4 -0.51 -8.15 22.38
CA SER A 4 -0.96 -7.39 23.55
C SER A 4 -1.56 -6.04 23.12
N ALA A 5 -2.60 -5.59 23.83
CA ALA A 5 -3.14 -4.24 23.75
C ALA A 5 -2.02 -3.20 23.98
N GLY A 6 -1.63 -2.48 22.93
CA GLY A 6 -0.55 -1.49 23.01
C GLY A 6 0.29 -1.33 21.74
N VAL A 7 0.07 -2.15 20.71
CA VAL A 7 0.80 -2.05 19.45
C VAL A 7 0.24 -0.92 18.58
N LEU A 8 1.09 0.05 18.22
CA LEU A 8 0.73 1.14 17.31
C LEU A 8 0.71 0.62 15.88
N THR A 9 -0.41 0.81 15.18
CA THR A 9 -0.51 0.61 13.73
C THR A 9 -0.20 1.92 13.00
N ILE A 10 0.04 1.85 11.69
CA ILE A 10 0.03 3.05 10.84
C ILE A 10 -1.34 3.76 10.94
N SER A 11 -2.43 3.00 11.03
CA SER A 11 -3.78 3.56 11.21
C SER A 11 -3.88 4.42 12.47
N ASN A 12 -3.26 4.02 13.59
CA ASN A 12 -3.26 4.85 14.82
C ASN A 12 -2.51 6.18 14.64
N LEU A 13 -1.39 6.16 13.91
CA LEU A 13 -0.58 7.36 13.65
C LEU A 13 -1.30 8.38 12.76
N LEU A 14 -2.09 7.91 11.78
CA LEU A 14 -2.98 8.75 10.97
C LEU A 14 -3.97 9.55 11.84
N PHE A 15 -4.50 8.94 12.92
CA PHE A 15 -5.44 9.59 13.83
C PHE A 15 -4.75 10.46 14.91
N CYS A 16 -3.60 10.04 15.45
CA CYS A 16 -2.95 10.72 16.58
C CYS A 16 -2.28 12.06 16.21
N ARG A 17 -1.81 12.25 14.97
CA ARG A 17 -1.14 13.50 14.53
C ARG A 17 -2.10 14.56 13.95
N GLY A 18 -3.41 14.45 14.20
CA GLY A 18 -4.39 15.40 13.67
C GLY A 18 -4.56 15.32 12.15
N GLY A 19 -4.27 14.16 11.55
CA GLY A 19 -4.53 13.87 10.14
C GLY A 19 -3.53 14.47 9.13
N LYS A 20 -2.37 14.97 9.56
CA LYS A 20 -1.33 15.47 8.63
C LYS A 20 0.01 14.80 8.88
N TYR A 21 0.35 13.85 8.03
CA TYR A 21 1.71 13.35 7.90
C TYR A 21 2.51 14.34 7.06
N SER A 22 3.72 14.71 7.50
CA SER A 22 4.64 15.43 6.61
C SER A 22 5.18 14.48 5.55
N GLU A 23 5.69 15.02 4.44
CA GLU A 23 6.36 14.19 3.42
C GLU A 23 7.53 13.40 4.01
N GLU A 24 8.28 14.00 4.95
CA GLU A 24 9.43 13.33 5.57
C GLU A 24 8.98 12.19 6.48
N ASP A 25 7.92 12.37 7.27
CA ASP A 25 7.36 11.28 8.05
C ASP A 25 6.85 10.15 7.14
N ALA A 26 6.17 10.50 6.04
CA ALA A 26 5.61 9.53 5.11
C ALA A 26 6.74 8.71 4.49
N LYS A 27 7.82 9.37 4.07
CA LYS A 27 9.03 8.75 3.54
C LYS A 27 9.65 7.77 4.54
N VAL A 28 9.77 8.11 5.82
CA VAL A 28 10.30 7.19 6.85
C VAL A 28 9.46 5.91 6.95
N VAL A 29 8.13 6.03 6.92
CA VAL A 29 7.23 4.87 6.94
C VAL A 29 7.34 4.06 5.64
N MET A 30 7.33 4.74 4.49
CA MET A 30 7.39 4.10 3.17
C MET A 30 8.69 3.34 2.96
N LEU A 31 9.84 3.86 3.42
CA LEU A 31 11.12 3.15 3.36
C LEU A 31 11.07 1.81 4.11
N GLN A 32 10.43 1.77 5.29
CA GLN A 32 10.30 0.52 6.04
C GLN A 32 9.33 -0.46 5.37
N ILE A 33 8.20 0.01 4.85
CA ILE A 33 7.25 -0.82 4.08
C ILE A 33 7.93 -1.42 2.85
N LEU A 34 8.60 -0.58 2.05
CA LEU A 34 9.27 -1.02 0.82
C LEU A 34 10.41 -1.99 1.13
N SER A 35 11.18 -1.76 2.19
CA SER A 35 12.27 -2.65 2.61
C SER A 35 11.75 -4.06 2.92
N VAL A 36 10.71 -4.18 3.75
CA VAL A 36 10.16 -5.50 4.11
C VAL A 36 9.47 -6.18 2.93
N VAL A 37 8.75 -5.42 2.08
CA VAL A 37 8.07 -5.99 0.90
C VAL A 37 9.06 -6.37 -0.19
N SER A 38 10.12 -5.59 -0.41
CA SER A 38 11.23 -5.93 -1.31
C SER A 38 11.87 -7.26 -0.89
N PHE A 39 12.11 -7.44 0.41
CA PHE A 39 12.60 -8.72 0.94
C PHE A 39 11.64 -9.88 0.65
N CYS A 40 10.33 -9.72 0.91
CA CYS A 40 9.33 -10.75 0.59
C CYS A 40 9.31 -11.09 -0.91
N HIS A 41 9.29 -10.07 -1.77
CA HIS A 41 9.25 -10.24 -3.23
C HIS A 41 10.50 -10.95 -3.77
N LEU A 42 11.68 -10.69 -3.20
CA LEU A 42 12.91 -11.41 -3.55
C LEU A 42 12.86 -12.90 -3.20
N GLN A 43 12.05 -13.30 -2.22
CA GLN A 43 11.81 -14.71 -1.86
C GLN A 43 10.61 -15.32 -2.62
N GLY A 44 10.01 -14.57 -3.55
CA GLY A 44 8.81 -15.00 -4.29
C GLY A 44 7.52 -14.94 -3.48
N VAL A 45 7.51 -14.27 -2.32
CA VAL A 45 6.31 -14.14 -1.48
C VAL A 45 5.50 -12.91 -1.89
N VAL A 46 4.23 -13.11 -2.23
CA VAL A 46 3.23 -12.05 -2.45
C VAL A 46 2.31 -11.99 -1.23
N HIS A 47 2.16 -10.82 -0.60
CA HIS A 47 1.37 -10.69 0.63
C HIS A 47 -0.14 -10.69 0.36
N ARG A 48 -0.58 -10.03 -0.71
CA ARG A 48 -1.99 -9.98 -1.19
C ARG A 48 -3.01 -9.25 -0.28
N ASP A 49 -2.60 -8.70 0.86
CA ASP A 49 -3.48 -7.91 1.74
C ASP A 49 -2.70 -6.82 2.49
N LEU A 50 -1.83 -6.09 1.78
CA LEU A 50 -1.12 -4.96 2.36
C LEU A 50 -2.09 -3.80 2.61
N LYS A 51 -2.14 -3.36 3.86
CA LYS A 51 -2.95 -2.24 4.34
C LYS A 51 -2.36 -1.68 5.63
N PRO A 52 -2.66 -0.42 6.01
CA PRO A 52 -2.08 0.20 7.21
C PRO A 52 -2.27 -0.62 8.49
N GLU A 53 -3.35 -1.39 8.61
CA GLU A 53 -3.65 -2.25 9.75
C GLU A 53 -2.67 -3.42 9.89
N ASN A 54 -2.09 -3.88 8.78
CA ASN A 54 -1.15 -5.01 8.74
C ASN A 54 0.30 -4.57 8.95
N PHE A 55 0.55 -3.29 9.29
CA PHE A 55 1.86 -2.78 9.65
C PHE A 55 1.88 -2.27 11.10
N LEU A 56 2.71 -2.91 11.91
CA LEU A 56 2.81 -2.67 13.35
C LEU A 56 4.19 -2.14 13.73
N PHE A 57 4.23 -1.12 14.57
CA PHE A 57 5.46 -0.68 15.21
C PHE A 57 5.80 -1.59 16.38
N SER A 58 7.05 -2.03 16.46
CA SER A 58 7.55 -2.93 17.52
C SER A 58 7.49 -2.30 18.92
N SER A 59 7.44 -0.97 19.02
CA SER A 59 7.39 -0.20 20.26
C SER A 59 6.74 1.18 20.00
N LYS A 60 6.64 2.01 21.04
CA LYS A 60 6.15 3.40 20.94
C LYS A 60 7.25 4.43 20.68
N GLU A 61 8.50 3.98 20.54
CA GLU A 61 9.63 4.87 20.27
C GLU A 61 9.55 5.42 18.85
N GLU A 62 10.05 6.64 18.64
CA GLU A 62 9.97 7.36 17.36
C GLU A 62 10.63 6.60 16.21
N ASN A 63 11.73 5.89 16.49
CA ASN A 63 12.47 5.09 15.51
C ASN A 63 12.13 3.60 15.57
N SER A 64 10.95 3.26 16.11
CA SER A 64 10.55 1.87 16.25
C SER A 64 10.51 1.15 14.89
N PRO A 65 11.08 -0.05 14.77
CA PRO A 65 10.96 -0.85 13.56
C PRO A 65 9.51 -1.22 13.25
N LEU A 66 9.11 -1.02 12.00
CA LEU A 66 7.84 -1.44 11.43
C LEU A 66 7.91 -2.92 11.03
N LYS A 67 6.88 -3.68 11.35
CA LYS A 67 6.74 -5.09 11.02
C LYS A 67 5.44 -5.30 10.26
N VAL A 68 5.54 -5.98 9.12
CA VAL A 68 4.35 -6.49 8.44
C VAL A 68 3.85 -7.74 9.15
N ILE A 69 2.54 -7.85 9.29
CA ILE A 69 1.85 -8.98 9.92
C ILE A 69 0.79 -9.54 8.98
N ASP A 70 0.23 -10.69 9.36
CA ASP A 70 -0.90 -11.32 8.68
C ASP A 70 -0.61 -11.80 7.24
N PHE A 71 0.26 -12.82 7.17
CA PHE A 71 0.53 -13.57 5.94
C PHE A 71 -0.56 -14.62 5.64
N GLY A 72 -1.74 -14.56 6.27
CA GLY A 72 -2.81 -15.55 6.12
C GLY A 72 -3.37 -15.63 4.70
N LEU A 73 -3.24 -14.53 3.95
CA LEU A 73 -3.56 -14.47 2.52
C LEU A 73 -2.31 -14.50 1.63
N SER A 74 -1.09 -14.69 2.15
CA SER A 74 0.10 -14.68 1.29
C SER A 74 0.20 -15.92 0.39
N ASP A 75 0.99 -15.84 -0.67
CA ASP A 75 1.36 -17.00 -1.50
C ASP A 75 2.78 -16.91 -2.04
N PHE A 76 3.27 -18.04 -2.55
CA PHE A 76 4.49 -18.08 -3.33
C PHE A 76 4.17 -17.99 -4.82
N VAL A 77 4.89 -17.13 -5.54
CA VAL A 77 4.84 -17.03 -6.99
C VAL A 77 6.22 -17.33 -7.55
N LYS A 78 6.31 -18.31 -8.46
CA LYS A 78 7.54 -18.56 -9.22
C LYS A 78 7.64 -17.55 -10.38
N PRO A 79 8.84 -17.37 -10.95
CA PRO A 79 8.97 -16.71 -12.25
C PRO A 79 7.98 -17.33 -13.25
N ASP A 80 7.24 -16.49 -13.95
CA ASP A 80 6.19 -16.83 -14.94
C ASP A 80 4.87 -17.40 -14.41
N GLU A 81 4.75 -17.69 -13.11
CA GLU A 81 3.47 -18.04 -12.49
C GLU A 81 2.65 -16.77 -12.17
N ARG A 82 1.31 -16.90 -12.23
CA ARG A 82 0.38 -15.82 -11.86
C ARG A 82 -0.75 -16.38 -11.01
N LEU A 83 -1.11 -15.63 -9.98
CA LEU A 83 -2.18 -15.97 -9.04
C LEU A 83 -3.55 -15.60 -9.64
N ASN A 84 -4.58 -16.37 -9.30
CA ASN A 84 -5.91 -16.28 -9.92
C ASN A 84 -7.09 -16.10 -8.93
N ASP A 85 -6.80 -16.08 -7.63
CA ASP A 85 -7.79 -15.80 -6.59
C ASP A 85 -8.03 -14.30 -6.43
N ILE A 86 -9.28 -13.91 -6.19
CA ILE A 86 -9.62 -12.52 -5.83
C ILE A 86 -9.61 -12.45 -4.30
N VAL A 87 -8.51 -11.94 -3.74
CA VAL A 87 -8.30 -11.78 -2.29
C VAL A 87 -7.80 -10.37 -1.98
N GLY A 88 -7.84 -10.02 -0.70
CA GLY A 88 -7.38 -8.73 -0.18
C GLY A 88 -8.52 -7.76 0.10
N SER A 89 -8.17 -6.67 0.79
CA SER A 89 -9.12 -5.67 1.24
C SER A 89 -9.53 -4.71 0.11
N ALA A 90 -10.84 -4.45 -0.03
CA ALA A 90 -11.41 -3.80 -1.22
C ALA A 90 -10.80 -2.44 -1.62
N TYR A 91 -10.33 -1.63 -0.66
CA TYR A 91 -9.70 -0.34 -0.96
C TYR A 91 -8.25 -0.43 -1.46
N TYR A 92 -7.59 -1.56 -1.23
CA TYR A 92 -6.16 -1.76 -1.50
C TYR A 92 -5.90 -2.78 -2.61
N VAL A 93 -6.95 -3.42 -3.12
CA VAL A 93 -6.85 -4.44 -4.18
C VAL A 93 -6.48 -3.82 -5.53
N ALA A 94 -5.55 -4.47 -6.25
CA ALA A 94 -5.08 -4.01 -7.55
C ALA A 94 -6.06 -4.37 -8.69
N PRO A 95 -6.09 -3.62 -9.80
CA PRO A 95 -6.92 -3.93 -10.97
C PRO A 95 -6.71 -5.35 -11.51
N GLU A 96 -5.47 -5.81 -11.58
CA GLU A 96 -5.12 -7.13 -12.10
C GLU A 96 -5.47 -8.29 -11.16
N VAL A 97 -5.65 -8.03 -9.85
CA VAL A 97 -6.22 -9.01 -8.91
C VAL A 97 -7.68 -9.28 -9.25
N LEU A 98 -8.44 -8.22 -9.58
CA LEU A 98 -9.83 -8.36 -10.04
C LEU A 98 -9.95 -9.10 -11.39
N HIS A 99 -8.88 -9.05 -12.20
CA HIS A 99 -8.75 -9.83 -13.43
C HIS A 99 -8.15 -11.23 -13.21
N ARG A 100 -7.91 -11.65 -11.96
CA ARG A 100 -7.40 -12.99 -11.62
C ARG A 100 -6.07 -13.32 -12.29
N SER A 101 -5.20 -12.33 -12.44
CA SER A 101 -3.89 -12.54 -13.06
C SER A 101 -2.90 -11.53 -12.52
N TYR A 102 -2.18 -11.90 -11.46
CA TYR A 102 -1.27 -11.00 -10.74
C TYR A 102 -0.12 -11.75 -10.08
N GLY A 103 0.94 -11.00 -9.76
CA GLY A 103 2.06 -11.42 -8.93
C GLY A 103 2.39 -10.35 -7.90
N THR A 104 3.68 -10.12 -7.67
CA THR A 104 4.21 -9.14 -6.70
C THR A 104 3.78 -7.70 -6.98
N GLU A 105 3.43 -7.37 -8.22
CA GLU A 105 2.89 -6.06 -8.61
C GLU A 105 1.63 -5.68 -7.81
N GLY A 106 0.81 -6.67 -7.39
CA GLY A 106 -0.43 -6.42 -6.67
C GLY A 106 -0.17 -5.73 -5.33
N ASP A 107 0.88 -6.17 -4.63
CA ASP A 107 1.33 -5.53 -3.38
C ASP A 107 1.81 -4.09 -3.64
N MET A 108 2.45 -3.82 -4.78
CA MET A 108 2.93 -2.49 -5.13
C MET A 108 1.79 -1.49 -5.36
N TRP A 109 0.64 -1.94 -5.87
CA TRP A 109 -0.56 -1.12 -5.93
C TRP A 109 -1.07 -0.79 -4.52
N SER A 110 -1.18 -1.80 -3.65
CA SER A 110 -1.61 -1.60 -2.26
C SER A 110 -0.71 -0.60 -1.53
N ILE A 111 0.60 -0.67 -1.75
CA ILE A 111 1.59 0.29 -1.24
C ILE A 111 1.32 1.70 -1.81
N GLY A 112 1.00 1.83 -3.09
CA GLY A 112 0.59 3.10 -3.70
C GLY A 112 -0.65 3.70 -3.04
N VAL A 113 -1.64 2.88 -2.70
CA VAL A 113 -2.83 3.33 -1.96
C VAL A 113 -2.46 3.80 -0.55
N ILE A 114 -1.58 3.08 0.16
CA ILE A 114 -1.07 3.49 1.48
C ILE A 114 -0.35 4.83 1.38
N ALA A 115 0.56 4.99 0.41
CA ALA A 115 1.30 6.24 0.19
C ALA A 115 0.37 7.43 -0.09
N TYR A 116 -0.64 7.22 -0.95
CA TYR A 116 -1.67 8.23 -1.24
C TYR A 116 -2.38 8.65 0.06
N ILE A 117 -2.84 7.70 0.87
CA ILE A 117 -3.53 7.97 2.14
C ILE A 117 -2.62 8.69 3.14
N LEU A 118 -1.35 8.30 3.26
CA LEU A 118 -0.40 8.97 4.16
C LEU A 118 -0.20 10.44 3.79
N LEU A 119 -0.16 10.75 2.49
CA LEU A 119 0.14 12.10 2.01
C LEU A 119 -1.06 13.05 2.03
N CYS A 120 -2.28 12.56 1.77
CA CYS A 120 -3.46 13.42 1.67
C CYS A 120 -4.60 13.08 2.64
N GLY A 121 -4.51 11.98 3.37
CA GLY A 121 -5.52 11.54 4.34
C GLY A 121 -6.83 11.02 3.73
N SER A 122 -6.91 10.88 2.40
CA SER A 122 -8.10 10.41 1.68
C SER A 122 -7.79 9.18 0.84
N ARG A 123 -8.83 8.42 0.46
CA ARG A 123 -8.69 7.22 -0.37
C ARG A 123 -8.68 7.62 -1.85
N PRO A 124 -7.78 7.06 -2.68
CA PRO A 124 -7.73 7.37 -4.11
C PRO A 124 -8.98 6.89 -4.86
N PHE A 125 -9.60 5.80 -4.37
CA PHE A 125 -10.82 5.22 -4.93
C PHE A 125 -11.86 5.06 -3.82
N TRP A 126 -13.06 5.57 -4.03
CA TRP A 126 -14.14 5.49 -3.06
C TRP A 126 -15.49 5.29 -3.73
N ALA A 127 -16.33 4.45 -3.11
CA ALA A 127 -17.74 4.32 -3.39
C ALA A 127 -18.48 3.82 -2.15
N ARG A 128 -19.82 3.87 -2.18
CA ARG A 128 -20.68 3.39 -1.10
C ARG A 128 -20.76 1.86 -0.99
N THR A 129 -20.42 1.15 -2.06
CA THR A 129 -20.47 -0.31 -2.12
C THR A 129 -19.14 -0.85 -2.62
N GLU A 130 -18.82 -2.07 -2.23
CA GLU A 130 -17.62 -2.78 -2.68
C GLU A 130 -17.55 -2.88 -4.21
N SER A 131 -18.66 -3.24 -4.85
CA SER A 131 -18.73 -3.28 -6.33
C SER A 131 -18.50 -1.91 -6.96
N GLY A 132 -18.86 -0.83 -6.27
CA GLY A 132 -18.54 0.54 -6.67
C GLY A 132 -17.06 0.85 -6.56
N ILE A 133 -16.40 0.38 -5.50
CA ILE A 133 -14.94 0.54 -5.30
C ILE A 133 -14.19 -0.21 -6.39
N PHE A 134 -14.54 -1.47 -6.66
CA PHE A 134 -13.93 -2.25 -7.73
C PHE A 134 -14.10 -1.57 -9.10
N ARG A 135 -15.28 -1.00 -9.37
CA ARG A 135 -15.49 -0.22 -10.58
C ARG A 135 -14.58 1.01 -10.65
N ALA A 136 -14.39 1.71 -9.53
CA ALA A 136 -13.50 2.86 -9.46
C ALA A 136 -12.04 2.46 -9.69
N VAL A 137 -11.56 1.41 -9.01
CA VAL A 137 -10.21 0.84 -9.21
C VAL A 137 -9.94 0.50 -10.68
N LEU A 138 -10.92 -0.08 -11.38
CA LEU A 138 -10.78 -0.45 -12.79
C LEU A 138 -10.85 0.76 -13.73
N LYS A 139 -11.69 1.76 -13.46
CA LYS A 139 -12.08 2.78 -14.45
C LYS A 139 -11.66 4.22 -14.15
N ALA A 140 -11.55 4.60 -12.89
CA ALA A 140 -11.21 5.96 -12.48
C ALA A 140 -9.69 6.13 -12.32
N GLU A 141 -9.21 7.35 -12.40
CA GLU A 141 -7.83 7.72 -12.04
C GLU A 141 -7.82 8.42 -10.68
N PRO A 142 -6.77 8.26 -9.86
CA PRO A 142 -6.62 9.01 -8.63
C PRO A 142 -6.49 10.52 -8.91
N SER A 143 -7.14 11.35 -8.07
CA SER A 143 -7.05 12.81 -8.16
C SER A 143 -5.78 13.32 -7.47
N PHE A 144 -5.12 14.31 -8.06
CA PHE A 144 -3.97 15.00 -7.48
C PHE A 144 -4.17 16.53 -7.47
N ASP A 145 -5.42 16.97 -7.63
CA ASP A 145 -5.77 18.38 -7.81
C ASP A 145 -6.24 19.04 -6.51
N GLU A 146 -6.77 18.23 -5.58
CA GLU A 146 -7.30 18.70 -4.30
C GLU A 146 -6.20 18.80 -3.23
N ALA A 147 -6.33 19.74 -2.31
CA ALA A 147 -5.41 19.89 -1.19
C ALA A 147 -5.29 18.58 -0.38
N PRO A 148 -4.07 18.22 0.09
CA PRO A 148 -2.82 18.97 0.01
C PRO A 148 -2.00 18.74 -1.28
N TRP A 149 -2.47 17.94 -2.25
CA TRP A 149 -1.65 17.54 -3.39
C TRP A 149 -0.96 18.69 -4.12
N PRO A 150 -1.62 19.83 -4.46
CA PRO A 150 -0.93 20.95 -5.08
C PRO A 150 0.31 21.46 -4.32
N THR A 151 0.32 21.32 -2.99
CA THR A 151 1.43 21.74 -2.11
C THR A 151 2.55 20.71 -1.94
N LEU A 152 2.31 19.45 -2.29
CA LEU A 152 3.31 18.39 -2.18
C LEU A 152 4.33 18.44 -3.33
N SER A 153 5.53 17.91 -3.07
CA SER A 153 6.63 17.83 -4.03
C SER A 153 6.25 17.10 -5.33
N ALA A 154 6.98 17.39 -6.40
CA ALA A 154 6.78 16.71 -7.68
C ALA A 154 7.17 15.22 -7.58
N GLU A 155 8.17 14.93 -6.75
CA GLU A 155 8.70 13.62 -6.46
C GLU A 155 7.68 12.76 -5.72
N ALA A 156 6.99 13.29 -4.71
CA ALA A 156 5.94 12.57 -4.00
C ALA A 156 4.76 12.21 -4.93
N LYS A 157 4.37 13.14 -5.81
CA LYS A 157 3.34 12.89 -6.83
C LYS A 157 3.78 11.83 -7.84
N ASP A 158 5.00 11.92 -8.36
CA ASP A 158 5.54 10.97 -9.33
C ASP A 158 5.64 9.56 -8.72
N PHE A 159 6.14 9.47 -7.49
CA PHE A 159 6.22 8.22 -6.74
C PHE A 159 4.86 7.52 -6.63
N VAL A 160 3.82 8.24 -6.20
CA VAL A 160 2.46 7.67 -6.08
C VAL A 160 1.86 7.32 -7.44
N LYS A 161 2.07 8.16 -8.48
CA LYS A 161 1.58 7.87 -9.84
C LYS A 161 2.21 6.61 -10.44
N ARG A 162 3.50 6.38 -10.19
CA ARG A 162 4.21 5.18 -10.66
C ARG A 162 3.77 3.91 -9.94
N LEU A 163 3.37 4.00 -8.67
CA LEU A 163 2.79 2.88 -7.92
C LEU A 163 1.32 2.61 -8.29
N LEU A 164 0.52 3.67 -8.49
CA LEU A 164 -0.88 3.58 -8.91
C LEU A 164 -1.04 3.53 -10.44
N ASN A 165 -0.07 2.93 -11.14
CA ASN A 165 -0.19 2.68 -12.57
C ASN A 165 -1.04 1.42 -12.82
N LYS A 166 -2.12 1.56 -13.58
CA LYS A 166 -3.01 0.42 -13.94
C LYS A 166 -2.33 -0.59 -14.86
N ASP A 167 -1.37 -0.16 -15.67
CA ASP A 167 -0.51 -1.07 -16.41
C ASP A 167 0.56 -1.60 -15.43
N TYR A 168 0.30 -2.78 -14.86
CA TYR A 168 1.18 -3.37 -13.85
C TYR A 168 2.62 -3.56 -14.33
N ARG A 169 2.85 -3.64 -15.65
CA ARG A 169 4.18 -3.79 -16.25
C ARG A 169 5.01 -2.50 -16.18
N LYS A 170 4.34 -1.36 -16.02
CA LYS A 170 4.94 -0.04 -15.85
C LYS A 170 5.00 0.38 -14.39
N ARG A 171 4.47 -0.43 -13.48
CA ARG A 171 4.49 -0.17 -12.04
C ARG A 171 5.88 -0.47 -11.49
N MET A 172 6.37 0.40 -10.60
CA MET A 172 7.65 0.16 -9.94
C MET A 172 7.61 -1.13 -9.13
N THR A 173 8.72 -1.87 -9.13
CA THR A 173 8.96 -2.91 -8.14
C THR A 173 9.35 -2.29 -6.79
N ALA A 174 9.25 -3.07 -5.70
CA ALA A 174 9.67 -2.60 -4.38
C ALA A 174 11.14 -2.14 -4.36
N SER A 175 12.02 -2.84 -5.09
CA SER A 175 13.44 -2.48 -5.17
C SER A 175 13.71 -1.24 -6.02
N GLN A 176 12.86 -0.90 -7.01
CA GLN A 176 12.96 0.34 -7.79
C GLN A 176 12.39 1.55 -7.04
N ALA A 177 11.48 1.31 -6.11
CA ALA A 177 10.82 2.34 -5.31
C ALA A 177 11.65 2.77 -4.08
N LEU A 178 12.67 1.98 -3.68
CA LEU A 178 13.69 2.30 -2.68
C LEU A 178 14.77 3.21 -3.27
#